data_AF-A0A059BDB8-F1
#
_entry.id   AF-A0A059BDB8-F1
#
_cell.length_a   1.000
_cell.length_b   1.000
_cell.length_c   1.000
_cell.angle_alpha   90.00
_cell.angle_beta   90.00
_cell.angle_gamma   90.00
#
_symmetry.space_group_name_H-M   'P 1'
#
loop_
_entity.id
_entity.type
_entity.pdbx_description
1 polymer ?
#
loop_
_entity_poly.entity_id
_entity_poly.type
_entity_poly.pdbx_seq_one_letter_code
_entity_poly.pdbx_strand_id
1 'polypeptide(L)'
;MKFLLTFVLLALASCHAFASDPSPLQDFCVAVNDPNSAVFVNGKFCKDPKLVIADDFSFTKFRYPGSTSNPLGSKDSTHWASPRLVDQFPGLNTLGIATARLDFAPYGLNPPHIHPRGTEMLLVVEGTLHV
;
A
#
# COMPACT_ATOMS: atom_id res chain seq x y z
N MET A 1 37.30 9.95 23.21
CA MET A 1 36.13 10.86 23.23
C MET A 1 35.91 11.57 21.89
N LYS A 2 36.89 12.28 21.32
CA LYS A 2 36.73 12.96 20.00
C LYS A 2 36.27 12.02 18.87
N PHE A 3 36.94 10.88 18.67
CA PHE A 3 36.56 9.92 17.62
C PHE A 3 35.16 9.34 17.77
N LEU A 4 34.71 9.10 19.01
CA LEU A 4 33.37 8.60 19.30
C LEU A 4 32.29 9.65 18.95
N LEU A 5 32.55 10.92 19.29
CA LEU A 5 31.67 12.03 18.94
C LEU A 5 31.59 12.22 17.41
N THR A 6 32.72 12.10 16.71
CA THR A 6 32.75 12.17 15.25
C THR A 6 31.97 11.01 14.61
N PHE A 7 32.08 9.79 15.16
CA PHE A 7 31.34 8.62 14.68
C PHE A 7 29.82 8.76 14.88
N VAL A 8 29.38 9.26 16.05
CA VAL A 8 27.97 9.49 16.36
C VAL A 8 27.38 10.57 15.43
N LEU A 9 28.11 11.66 15.19
CA LEU A 9 27.70 12.71 14.25
C LEU A 9 27.63 12.20 12.82
N LEU A 10 28.57 11.35 12.39
CA LEU A 10 28.57 10.76 11.05
C LEU A 10 27.43 9.75 10.84
N ALA A 11 27.09 8.98 11.87
CA ALA A 11 25.95 8.06 11.86
C ALA A 11 24.60 8.80 11.84
N LEU A 12 24.47 9.92 12.57
CA LEU A 12 23.29 10.79 12.50
C LEU A 12 23.20 11.55 11.18
N ALA A 13 24.34 11.83 10.53
CA ALA A 13 24.40 12.45 9.21
C ALA A 13 24.23 11.46 8.05
N SER A 14 24.34 10.15 8.29
CA SER A 14 24.06 9.14 7.27
C SER A 14 22.57 9.13 6.96
N CYS A 15 22.23 9.43 5.70
CA CYS A 15 20.88 9.69 5.24
C CYS A 15 19.90 8.58 5.64
N HIS A 16 18.82 8.96 6.33
CA HIS A 16 17.57 8.25 6.18
C HIS A 16 17.17 8.35 4.71
N ALA A 17 17.24 7.26 3.96
CA ALA A 17 16.72 7.23 2.61
C ALA A 17 15.20 7.43 2.71
N PHE A 18 14.73 8.66 2.49
CA PHE A 18 13.33 8.94 2.28
C PHE A 18 12.99 8.45 0.87
N ALA A 19 12.54 7.21 0.79
CA ALA A 19 12.03 6.61 -0.42
C ALA A 19 10.50 6.52 -0.31
N SER A 20 9.82 7.04 -1.32
CA SER A 20 8.39 6.90 -1.52
C SER A 20 8.14 6.50 -2.98
N ASP A 21 6.88 6.22 -3.30
CA ASP A 21 6.49 6.09 -4.70
C ASP A 21 6.80 7.40 -5.47
N PRO A 22 7.22 7.32 -6.74
CA PRO A 22 7.46 8.49 -7.57
C PRO A 22 6.20 9.36 -7.74
N SER A 23 6.38 10.68 -7.80
CA SER A 23 5.28 11.61 -8.09
C SER A 23 4.66 11.34 -9.47
N PRO A 24 3.33 11.51 -9.63
CA PRO A 24 2.68 11.38 -10.92
C PRO A 24 3.13 12.52 -11.86
N LEU A 25 3.21 12.21 -13.16
CA LEU A 25 3.59 13.18 -14.21
C LEU A 25 2.39 13.67 -15.03
N GLN A 26 1.19 13.20 -14.70
CA GLN A 26 -0.09 13.50 -15.35
C GLN A 26 -1.23 13.26 -14.35
N ASP A 27 -2.44 13.71 -14.68
CA ASP A 27 -3.62 13.61 -13.81
C ASP A 27 -3.93 12.17 -13.38
N PHE A 28 -3.81 11.21 -14.29
CA PHE A 28 -4.05 9.79 -14.00
C PHE A 28 -3.27 8.87 -14.94
N CYS A 29 -2.98 7.66 -14.45
CA CYS A 29 -2.37 6.58 -15.22
C CYS A 29 -2.98 5.25 -14.76
N VAL A 30 -4.21 4.94 -15.19
CA VAL A 30 -4.91 3.71 -14.79
C VAL A 30 -4.09 2.48 -15.21
N ALA A 31 -3.73 1.61 -14.27
CA ALA A 31 -2.90 0.45 -14.59
C ALA A 31 -3.57 -0.52 -15.58
N VAL A 32 -2.78 -1.08 -16.49
CA VAL A 32 -3.18 -2.22 -17.33
C VAL A 32 -2.26 -3.40 -17.12
N ASN A 33 -2.83 -4.60 -17.17
CA ASN A 33 -2.08 -5.84 -17.29
C ASN A 33 -1.96 -6.16 -18.77
N ASP A 34 -0.87 -5.74 -19.41
CA ASP A 34 -0.58 -6.11 -20.78
C ASP A 34 0.36 -7.34 -20.80
N PRO A 35 -0.15 -8.56 -21.02
CA PRO A 35 0.67 -9.76 -21.07
C PRO A 35 1.59 -9.82 -22.29
N ASN A 36 1.38 -8.96 -23.30
CA ASN A 36 2.18 -8.92 -24.52
C ASN A 36 3.30 -7.86 -24.47
N SER A 37 3.37 -7.07 -23.41
CA SER A 37 4.46 -6.11 -23.23
C SER A 37 5.75 -6.82 -22.82
N ALA A 38 6.75 -6.81 -23.70
CA ALA A 38 8.10 -7.33 -23.41
C ALA A 38 8.95 -6.39 -22.54
N VAL A 39 8.38 -5.27 -22.07
CA VAL A 39 9.10 -4.21 -21.35
C VAL A 39 8.75 -4.25 -19.87
N PHE A 40 9.77 -4.30 -19.03
CA PHE A 40 9.63 -4.16 -17.58
C PHE A 40 9.78 -2.69 -17.19
N VAL A 41 8.83 -2.19 -16.40
CA VAL A 41 8.85 -0.83 -15.86
C VAL A 41 8.70 -0.88 -14.34
N ASN A 42 9.14 0.18 -13.65
CA ASN A 42 8.79 0.37 -12.24
C ASN A 42 7.31 0.77 -12.14
N GLY A 43 6.48 -0.05 -11.49
CA GLY A 43 5.03 0.12 -11.45
C GLY A 43 4.30 -0.65 -12.55
N LYS A 44 3.33 0.00 -13.23
CA LYS A 44 2.48 -0.60 -14.27
C LYS A 44 2.31 0.36 -15.45
N PHE A 45 2.05 -0.21 -16.64
CA PHE A 45 1.66 0.56 -17.82
C PHE A 45 0.32 1.27 -17.62
N CYS A 46 0.17 2.42 -18.27
CA CYS A 46 -1.08 3.18 -18.26
C CYS A 46 -2.02 2.72 -19.39
N LYS A 47 -3.30 2.63 -19.09
CA LYS A 47 -4.39 2.62 -20.08
C LYS A 47 -4.33 3.89 -20.92
N ASP A 48 -4.70 3.82 -22.21
CA ASP A 48 -4.87 5.01 -23.04
C ASP A 48 -5.83 5.99 -22.34
N PRO A 49 -5.41 7.24 -22.05
CA PRO A 49 -6.26 8.22 -21.38
C PRO A 49 -7.62 8.44 -22.04
N LYS A 50 -7.75 8.22 -23.36
CA LYS A 50 -9.02 8.33 -24.09
C LYS A 50 -10.00 7.20 -23.79
N LEU A 51 -9.52 6.09 -23.24
CA LEU A 51 -10.32 4.90 -22.91
C LEU A 51 -10.63 4.81 -21.41
N VAL A 52 -10.12 5.75 -20.61
CA VAL A 52 -10.38 5.82 -19.17
C VAL A 52 -11.81 6.26 -18.91
N ILE A 53 -12.48 5.59 -17.97
CA ILE A 53 -13.86 5.86 -17.56
C ILE A 53 -13.95 6.03 -16.04
N ALA A 54 -15.06 6.60 -15.56
CA ALA A 54 -15.27 6.84 -14.13
C ALA A 54 -15.13 5.57 -13.26
N ASP A 55 -15.56 4.42 -13.78
CA ASP A 55 -15.47 3.14 -13.07
C ASP A 55 -14.03 2.68 -12.81
N ASP A 56 -13.04 3.16 -13.58
CA ASP A 56 -11.62 2.88 -13.32
C ASP A 56 -11.13 3.49 -11.97
N PHE A 57 -11.89 4.44 -11.42
CA PHE A 57 -11.64 5.14 -10.14
C PHE A 57 -12.62 4.76 -9.03
N SER A 58 -13.45 3.73 -9.23
CA SER A 58 -14.40 3.25 -8.23
C SER A 58 -13.95 1.93 -7.61
N PHE A 59 -14.00 1.83 -6.29
CA PHE A 59 -13.65 0.60 -5.56
C PHE A 59 -14.64 0.30 -4.45
N THR A 60 -15.34 -0.83 -4.57
CA THR A 60 -16.44 -1.20 -3.66
C THR A 60 -16.16 -2.40 -2.76
N LYS A 61 -14.96 -3.01 -2.86
CA LYS A 61 -14.68 -4.28 -2.16
C LYS A 61 -14.63 -4.14 -0.63
N PHE A 62 -14.46 -2.93 -0.10
CA PHE A 62 -14.52 -2.68 1.35
C PHE A 62 -15.92 -2.50 1.91
N ARG A 63 -16.97 -2.61 1.07
CA ARG A 63 -18.37 -2.47 1.49
C ARG A 63 -18.77 -3.47 2.56
N TYR A 64 -18.21 -4.68 2.51
CA TYR A 64 -18.55 -5.77 3.42
C TYR A 64 -17.34 -6.19 4.25
N PRO A 65 -17.54 -6.58 5.52
CA PRO A 65 -16.48 -7.14 6.33
C PRO A 65 -15.93 -8.43 5.73
N GLY A 66 -14.62 -8.63 5.87
CA GLY A 66 -13.97 -9.89 5.57
C GLY A 66 -14.35 -11.00 6.56
N SER A 67 -14.31 -12.26 6.12
CA SER A 67 -14.55 -13.40 7.02
C SER A 67 -13.39 -13.59 7.99
N THR A 68 -13.68 -13.45 9.28
CA THR A 68 -12.76 -13.68 10.40
C THR A 68 -12.80 -15.12 10.92
N SER A 69 -13.52 -16.02 10.22
CA SER A 69 -13.60 -17.45 10.53
C SER A 69 -12.34 -18.20 10.11
N ASN A 70 -11.20 -17.80 10.67
CA ASN A 70 -9.89 -18.38 10.44
C ASN A 70 -9.07 -18.39 11.75
N PRO A 71 -7.97 -19.15 11.85
CA PRO A 71 -7.22 -19.30 13.10
C PRO A 71 -6.66 -18.00 13.69
N LEU A 72 -6.47 -16.96 12.88
CA LEU A 72 -5.99 -15.66 13.36
C LEU A 72 -7.14 -14.78 13.88
N GLY A 73 -8.39 -15.11 13.59
CA GLY A 73 -9.54 -14.29 13.96
C GLY A 73 -9.55 -12.91 13.31
N SER A 74 -8.74 -12.68 12.27
CA SER A 74 -8.62 -11.40 11.58
C SER A 74 -8.64 -11.59 10.07
N LYS A 75 -9.05 -10.57 9.33
CA LYS A 75 -9.02 -10.56 7.88
C LYS A 75 -8.61 -9.18 7.38
N ASP A 76 -7.49 -9.15 6.67
CA ASP A 76 -7.19 -8.03 5.78
C ASP A 76 -7.88 -8.28 4.43
N SER A 77 -8.79 -7.37 4.08
CA SER A 77 -9.55 -7.41 2.82
C SER A 77 -8.68 -7.06 1.61
N THR A 78 -7.52 -6.45 1.82
CA THR A 78 -6.46 -6.40 0.82
C THR A 78 -5.50 -7.53 1.09
N HIS A 79 -5.45 -8.52 0.21
CA HIS A 79 -4.43 -9.56 0.34
C HIS A 79 -3.04 -8.96 0.02
N TRP A 80 -2.43 -8.39 1.07
CA TRP A 80 -1.10 -7.79 1.20
C TRP A 80 -0.87 -6.47 0.48
N ALA A 81 -0.57 -5.46 1.32
CA ALA A 81 0.09 -4.22 0.98
C ALA A 81 1.10 -4.35 -0.19
N SER A 82 0.89 -3.50 -1.19
CA SER A 82 1.93 -2.88 -2.05
C SER A 82 2.53 -3.68 -3.23
N PRO A 83 1.86 -4.70 -3.81
CA PRO A 83 1.76 -4.70 -5.29
C PRO A 83 0.35 -5.02 -5.81
N ARG A 84 -0.50 -5.66 -5.00
CA ARG A 84 -1.80 -6.17 -5.44
C ARG A 84 -2.95 -5.18 -5.37
N LEU A 85 -2.82 -4.08 -4.64
CA LEU A 85 -3.90 -3.09 -4.62
C LEU A 85 -4.05 -2.44 -5.99
N VAL A 86 -2.97 -2.06 -6.68
CA VAL A 86 -3.05 -1.56 -8.05
C VAL A 86 -3.63 -2.61 -9.01
N ASP A 87 -3.38 -3.90 -8.77
CA ASP A 87 -4.02 -4.97 -9.55
C ASP A 87 -5.54 -5.07 -9.30
N GLN A 88 -6.02 -4.68 -8.11
CA GLN A 88 -7.43 -4.72 -7.74
C GLN A 88 -8.16 -3.39 -7.92
N PHE A 89 -7.43 -2.28 -7.89
CA PHE A 89 -7.89 -0.92 -8.04
C PHE A 89 -6.89 -0.14 -8.94
N PRO A 90 -6.98 -0.33 -10.26
CA PRO A 90 -6.00 0.19 -11.21
C PRO A 90 -5.86 1.71 -11.24
N GLY A 91 -6.91 2.44 -10.83
CA GLY A 91 -6.90 3.89 -10.75
C GLY A 91 -5.90 4.49 -9.75
N LEU A 92 -5.35 3.70 -8.82
CA LEU A 92 -4.34 4.17 -7.85
C LEU A 92 -2.91 4.22 -8.39
N ASN A 93 -2.66 3.67 -9.57
CA ASN A 93 -1.31 3.64 -10.13
C ASN A 93 -0.76 5.07 -10.28
N THR A 94 0.51 5.24 -9.89
CA THR A 94 1.24 6.53 -9.79
C THR A 94 0.81 7.52 -8.69
N LEU A 95 -0.26 7.23 -7.93
CA LEU A 95 -0.78 8.18 -6.92
C LEU A 95 -0.09 8.09 -5.55
N GLY A 96 0.76 7.08 -5.33
CA GLY A 96 1.55 6.92 -4.10
C GLY A 96 0.72 6.64 -2.83
N ILE A 97 -0.51 6.17 -2.98
CA ILE A 97 -1.40 5.84 -1.87
C ILE A 97 -1.89 4.39 -1.98
N ALA A 98 -2.11 3.78 -0.81
CA ALA A 98 -2.77 2.50 -0.69
C ALA A 98 -3.70 2.52 0.54
N THR A 99 -4.70 1.66 0.53
CA THR A 99 -5.67 1.54 1.62
C THR A 99 -6.03 0.08 1.81
N ALA A 100 -6.33 -0.28 3.06
CA ALA A 100 -6.75 -1.61 3.47
C ALA A 100 -7.88 -1.48 4.50
N ARG A 101 -8.79 -2.45 4.51
CA ARG A 101 -9.74 -2.66 5.61
C ARG A 101 -9.37 -3.94 6.33
N LEU A 102 -9.21 -3.82 7.65
CA LEU A 102 -8.97 -4.93 8.55
C LEU A 102 -10.21 -5.18 9.41
N ASP A 103 -10.68 -6.43 9.42
CA ASP A 103 -11.78 -6.87 10.28
C ASP A 103 -11.24 -7.86 11.32
N PHE A 104 -11.65 -7.71 12.58
CA PHE A 104 -11.20 -8.54 13.70
C PHE A 104 -12.41 -9.15 14.43
N ALA A 105 -12.37 -10.45 14.68
CA ALA A 105 -13.20 -11.08 15.70
C ALA A 105 -12.65 -10.74 17.11
N PRO A 106 -13.43 -10.97 18.19
CA PRO A 106 -12.89 -10.85 19.55
C PRO A 106 -11.60 -11.66 19.70
N TYR A 107 -10.55 -11.02 20.22
CA TYR A 107 -9.20 -11.58 20.38
C TYR A 107 -8.47 -11.94 19.06
N GLY A 108 -8.99 -11.50 17.92
CA GLY A 108 -8.32 -11.63 16.63
C GLY A 108 -6.99 -10.86 16.59
N LEU A 109 -6.03 -11.38 15.83
CA LEU A 109 -4.67 -10.85 15.74
C LEU A 109 -4.28 -10.64 14.28
N ASN A 110 -3.75 -9.46 13.96
CA ASN A 110 -2.95 -9.27 12.77
C ASN A 110 -1.49 -9.51 13.21
N PRO A 111 -0.83 -10.59 12.76
CA PRO A 111 0.50 -10.94 13.25
C PRO A 111 1.53 -9.82 13.07
N PRO A 112 2.61 -9.80 13.86
CA PRO A 112 3.72 -8.88 13.65
C PRO A 112 4.22 -8.93 12.20
N HIS A 113 4.22 -7.78 11.52
CA HIS A 113 4.63 -7.66 10.13
C HIS A 113 5.27 -6.29 9.86
N ILE A 114 5.77 -6.11 8.64
CA ILE A 114 6.38 -4.85 8.18
C ILE A 114 5.88 -4.46 6.79
N HIS A 115 5.85 -3.16 6.52
CA HIS A 115 5.66 -2.60 5.19
C HIS A 115 6.99 -2.03 4.69
N PRO A 116 7.70 -2.73 3.78
CA PRO A 116 9.07 -2.36 3.41
C PRO A 116 9.18 -1.07 2.58
N ARG A 117 8.06 -0.53 2.08
CA ARG A 117 8.02 0.62 1.15
C ARG A 117 6.94 1.65 1.47
N GLY A 118 6.34 1.61 2.67
CA GLY A 118 5.26 2.53 3.01
C GLY A 118 5.04 2.62 4.50
N THR A 119 4.74 3.83 4.96
CA THR A 119 4.23 4.07 6.31
C THR A 119 2.73 3.78 6.34
N GLU A 120 2.24 3.32 7.48
CA GLU A 120 0.82 3.02 7.70
C GLU A 120 0.20 4.03 8.68
N MET A 121 -1.06 4.41 8.41
CA MET A 121 -1.91 5.14 9.34
C MET A 121 -3.21 4.35 9.51
N LEU A 122 -3.54 4.00 10.75
CA LEU A 122 -4.73 3.24 11.10
C LEU A 122 -5.83 4.15 11.65
N LEU A 123 -7.07 3.90 11.22
CA LEU A 123 -8.27 4.49 11.79
C LEU A 123 -9.19 3.36 12.29
N VAL A 124 -9.46 3.32 13.60
CA VAL A 124 -10.43 2.39 14.17
C VAL A 124 -11.83 2.96 13.95
N VAL A 125 -12.63 2.26 13.13
CA VAL A 125 -14.02 2.66 12.82
C VAL A 125 -15.00 2.11 13.86
N GLU A 126 -14.74 0.92 14.40
CA GLU A 126 -15.61 0.24 15.36
C GLU A 126 -14.78 -0.63 16.32
N GLY A 127 -15.20 -0.71 17.59
CA GLY A 127 -14.58 -1.57 18.60
C GLY A 127 -13.38 -0.95 19.30
N THR A 128 -12.44 -1.78 19.75
CA THR A 128 -11.20 -1.37 20.41
C THR A 128 -10.09 -2.30 19.97
N LEU A 129 -8.96 -1.74 19.56
CA LEU A 129 -7.81 -2.47 19.07
C LEU A 129 -6.59 -2.13 19.92
N HIS A 130 -5.84 -3.14 20.33
CA HIS A 130 -4.50 -2.96 20.87
C HIS A 130 -3.51 -2.95 19.71
N VAL A 131 -2.76 -1.86 19.56
CA VAL A 131 -1.79 -1.62 18.51
C VAL A 131 -0.43 -1.36 19.14
#